data_AF-A0A5C7QW17-F1
#
_entry.id   AF-A0A5C7QW17-F1
#
_cell.length_a   1.000
_cell.length_b   1.000
_cell.length_c   1.000
_cell.angle_alpha   90.00
_cell.angle_beta   90.00
_cell.angle_gamma   90.00
#
_symmetry.space_group_name_H-M   'P 1'
#
loop_
_entity.id
_entity.type
_entity.pdbx_description
1 polymer ?
#
loop_
_entity_poly.entity_id
_entity_poly.type
_entity_poly.pdbx_seq_one_letter_code
_entity_poly.pdbx_strand_id
1 'polypeptide(L)'
;MHANTVESDSAYAPLGLADPAMAQAQLERVTADFGRMYRERNEALRALARAHHEALLRLSVAAEFRDDDTGIHIVRMGFLAEALALAMGQNPAWARLLRMAAPMHDVGKIGVPDAVLKKPGPLTTEERTVMNRHAEMGAEILGASDVPLFRLASEVALSHHERWDGQGYPRGVSGTAIPLSGRIVAVVDYFDALTMDRCYRPAIADDTALAMLERERGRLFDPAVADAFLAHADGMMALRDRINERRPQFSALLEDESPTHLHA
;
A
#
# COMPACT_ATOMS: atom_id res chain seq x y z
N MET A 1 -33.35 21.98 -92.44
CA MET A 1 -33.68 23.30 -91.87
C MET A 1 -34.70 23.04 -90.78
N HIS A 2 -34.50 23.28 -89.48
CA HIS A 2 -33.60 24.20 -88.78
C HIS A 2 -32.88 23.51 -87.62
N ALA A 3 -31.68 24.00 -87.34
CA ALA A 3 -30.89 23.73 -86.16
C ALA A 3 -31.58 24.30 -84.92
N ASN A 4 -31.46 23.62 -83.79
CA ASN A 4 -31.52 24.25 -82.49
C ASN A 4 -30.44 23.63 -81.60
N THR A 5 -29.25 24.20 -81.72
CA THR A 5 -28.16 24.15 -80.75
C THR A 5 -28.58 24.96 -79.53
N VAL A 6 -28.72 24.31 -78.38
CA VAL A 6 -28.69 24.99 -77.08
C VAL A 6 -27.37 24.61 -76.42
N GLU A 7 -26.66 25.66 -76.04
CA GLU A 7 -25.30 25.71 -75.57
C GLU A 7 -25.06 24.88 -74.30
N SER A 8 -23.85 24.34 -74.26
CA SER A 8 -23.15 23.84 -73.09
C SER A 8 -22.77 25.00 -72.16
N ASP A 9 -23.24 24.95 -70.91
CA ASP A 9 -22.61 25.55 -69.74
C ASP A 9 -22.33 24.38 -68.78
N SER A 10 -21.11 23.87 -68.58
CA SER A 10 -20.00 24.51 -67.84
C SER A 10 -20.52 25.18 -66.56
N ALA A 11 -20.28 24.73 -65.33
CA ALA A 11 -19.31 23.78 -64.81
C ALA A 11 -19.85 23.23 -63.49
N TYR A 12 -20.06 21.92 -63.39
CA TYR A 12 -19.93 21.26 -62.09
C TYR A 12 -18.43 21.12 -61.85
N ALA A 13 -17.83 22.12 -61.21
CA ALA A 13 -16.54 21.94 -60.58
C ALA A 13 -16.70 20.78 -59.58
N PRO A 14 -15.96 19.66 -59.73
CA PRO A 14 -16.03 18.61 -58.72
C PRO A 14 -15.62 19.27 -57.40
N LEU A 15 -16.45 19.14 -56.36
CA LEU A 15 -16.03 19.41 -55.00
C LEU A 15 -14.69 18.70 -54.84
N GLY A 16 -13.60 19.47 -54.76
CA GLY A 16 -12.26 18.94 -54.70
C GLY A 16 -12.21 17.95 -53.55
N LEU A 17 -12.10 16.67 -53.88
CA LEU A 17 -11.67 15.66 -52.92
C LEU A 17 -10.38 16.25 -52.34
N ALA A 18 -10.37 16.50 -51.02
CA ALA A 18 -9.17 16.93 -50.34
C ALA A 18 -8.01 16.06 -50.83
N ASP A 19 -6.91 16.70 -51.26
CA ASP A 19 -5.74 16.00 -51.79
C ASP A 19 -5.45 14.79 -50.89
N PRO A 20 -5.52 13.55 -51.41
CA PRO A 20 -5.35 12.34 -50.61
C PRO A 20 -4.06 12.37 -49.78
N ALA A 21 -3.00 13.02 -50.29
CA ALA A 21 -1.76 13.22 -49.56
C ALA A 21 -1.91 14.20 -48.39
N MET A 22 -2.67 15.29 -48.57
CA MET A 22 -3.00 16.22 -47.49
C MET A 22 -3.92 15.59 -46.44
N ALA A 23 -4.92 14.81 -46.87
CA ALA A 23 -5.82 14.10 -45.96
C ALA A 23 -5.06 13.04 -45.14
N GLN A 24 -4.11 12.34 -45.77
CA GLN A 24 -3.23 11.39 -45.09
C GLN A 24 -2.28 12.09 -44.10
N ALA A 25 -1.63 13.19 -44.51
CA ALA A 25 -0.78 13.97 -43.62
C ALA A 25 -1.56 14.57 -42.43
N GLN A 26 -2.81 14.98 -42.65
CA GLN A 26 -3.69 15.47 -41.60
C GLN A 26 -4.09 14.35 -40.63
N LEU A 27 -4.41 13.15 -41.13
CA LEU A 27 -4.71 11.97 -40.30
C LEU A 27 -3.49 11.51 -39.47
N GLU A 28 -2.30 11.52 -40.06
CA GLU A 28 -1.04 11.21 -39.38
C GLU A 28 -0.78 12.20 -38.24
N ARG A 29 -0.98 13.50 -38.48
CA ARG A 29 -0.86 14.54 -37.44
C ARG A 29 -1.88 14.32 -36.31
N VAL A 30 -3.13 14.07 -36.64
CA VAL A 30 -4.19 13.80 -35.64
C VAL A 30 -3.86 12.57 -34.80
N THR A 31 -3.35 11.50 -35.42
CA THR A 31 -2.97 10.27 -34.71
C THR A 31 -1.76 10.49 -33.80
N ALA A 32 -0.77 11.26 -34.25
CA ALA A 32 0.38 11.65 -33.43
C ALA A 32 -0.05 12.51 -32.23
N ASP A 33 -0.97 13.46 -32.44
CA ASP A 33 -1.52 14.33 -31.39
C ASP A 33 -2.35 13.52 -30.38
N PHE A 34 -3.22 12.60 -30.83
CA PHE A 34 -3.93 11.68 -29.93
C PHE A 34 -2.96 10.80 -29.14
N GLY A 35 -1.91 10.27 -29.78
CA GLY A 35 -0.88 9.49 -29.10
C GLY A 35 -0.15 10.30 -28.03
N ARG A 36 0.13 11.58 -28.30
CA ARG A 36 0.70 12.52 -27.32
C ARG A 36 -0.26 12.78 -26.17
N MET A 37 -1.50 13.18 -26.47
CA MET A 37 -2.54 13.44 -25.46
C MET A 37 -2.80 12.23 -24.57
N TYR A 38 -2.79 11.02 -25.14
CA TYR A 38 -2.97 9.78 -24.38
C TYR A 38 -1.83 9.54 -23.40
N ARG A 39 -0.57 9.79 -23.81
CA ARG A 39 0.60 9.70 -22.92
C ARG A 39 0.55 10.75 -21.82
N GLU A 40 0.28 12.01 -22.16
CA GLU A 40 0.17 13.12 -21.20
C GLU A 40 -0.95 12.86 -20.19
N ARG A 41 -2.12 12.41 -20.64
CA ARG A 41 -3.23 12.03 -19.76
C ARG A 41 -2.82 10.89 -18.82
N ASN A 42 -2.18 9.85 -19.33
CA ASN A 42 -1.77 8.72 -18.50
C ASN A 42 -0.69 9.11 -17.49
N GLU A 43 0.23 10.00 -17.87
CA GLU A 43 1.23 10.56 -16.97
C GLU A 43 0.58 11.42 -15.87
N ALA A 44 -0.38 12.27 -16.23
CA ALA A 44 -1.15 13.07 -15.28
C ALA A 44 -1.94 12.19 -14.29
N LEU A 45 -2.60 11.12 -14.78
CA LEU A 45 -3.30 10.16 -13.92
C LEU A 45 -2.36 9.44 -12.96
N ARG A 46 -1.16 9.06 -13.42
CA ARG A 46 -0.13 8.45 -12.56
C ARG A 46 0.39 9.44 -11.51
N ALA A 47 0.63 10.69 -11.90
CA ALA A 47 1.06 11.74 -10.98
C ALA A 47 0.00 12.01 -9.90
N LEU A 48 -1.27 12.07 -10.28
CA LEU A 48 -2.39 12.24 -9.36
C LEU A 48 -2.49 11.06 -8.38
N ALA A 49 -2.40 9.82 -8.86
CA ALA A 49 -2.41 8.63 -8.01
C ALA A 49 -1.26 8.65 -6.99
N ARG A 50 -0.04 8.98 -7.45
CA ARG A 50 1.14 9.14 -6.57
C ARG A 50 0.90 10.20 -5.49
N ALA A 51 0.42 11.37 -5.86
CA ALA A 51 0.16 12.46 -4.91
C ALA A 51 -0.89 12.07 -3.85
N HIS A 52 -1.94 11.35 -4.24
CA HIS A 52 -2.95 10.84 -3.31
C HIS A 52 -2.37 9.81 -2.33
N HIS A 53 -1.59 8.86 -2.83
CA HIS A 53 -0.97 7.84 -1.98
C HIS A 53 0.04 8.47 -1.00
N GLU A 54 0.85 9.42 -1.47
CA GLU A 54 1.79 10.18 -0.65
C GLU A 54 1.09 10.97 0.46
N ALA A 55 -0.04 11.61 0.17
CA ALA A 55 -0.80 12.34 1.19
C ALA A 55 -1.29 11.41 2.32
N LEU A 56 -1.80 10.22 1.98
CA LEU A 56 -2.31 9.27 2.99
C LEU A 56 -1.20 8.59 3.77
N LEU A 57 -0.08 8.23 3.13
CA LEU A 57 1.09 7.73 3.84
C LEU A 57 1.62 8.78 4.83
N ARG A 58 1.64 10.06 4.45
CA ARG A 58 2.01 11.15 5.38
C ARG A 58 1.05 11.28 6.57
N LEU A 59 -0.25 11.06 6.36
CA LEU A 59 -1.21 11.00 7.47
C LEU A 59 -0.95 9.82 8.40
N SER A 60 -0.56 8.67 7.85
CA SER A 60 -0.18 7.49 8.64
C SER A 60 1.09 7.75 9.46
N VAL A 61 2.08 8.42 8.86
CA VAL A 61 3.28 8.90 9.56
C VAL A 61 2.92 9.90 10.67
N ALA A 62 1.99 10.83 10.42
CA ALA A 62 1.54 11.76 11.44
C ALA A 62 0.82 11.05 12.62
N ALA A 63 0.11 9.95 12.35
CA ALA A 63 -0.49 9.11 13.39
C ALA A 63 0.60 8.49 14.29
N GLU A 64 1.65 7.95 13.69
CA GLU A 64 2.75 7.30 14.42
C GLU A 64 3.62 8.29 15.21
N PHE A 65 3.83 9.50 14.68
CA PHE A 65 4.50 10.58 15.41
C PHE A 65 3.74 11.01 16.68
N ARG A 66 2.43 10.78 16.74
CA ARG A 66 1.66 11.01 17.98
C ARG A 66 1.84 9.90 19.01
N ASP A 67 2.20 8.69 18.57
CA ASP A 67 2.37 7.54 19.44
C ASP A 67 3.76 7.55 20.07
N ASP A 68 4.86 7.37 19.32
CA ASP A 68 6.24 7.63 19.82
C ASP A 68 7.39 7.34 18.83
N ASP A 69 7.17 7.23 17.51
CA ASP A 69 8.21 6.74 16.58
C ASP A 69 8.74 7.76 15.55
N THR A 70 9.98 7.52 15.14
CA THR A 70 10.78 8.20 14.12
C THR A 70 10.27 7.99 12.68
N GLY A 71 9.09 7.36 12.50
CA GLY A 71 8.45 7.10 11.21
C GLY A 71 9.14 6.03 10.34
N ILE A 72 10.32 5.52 10.75
CA ILE A 72 11.04 4.50 9.98
C ILE A 72 10.37 3.12 10.07
N HIS A 73 9.69 2.83 11.19
CA HIS A 73 8.86 1.63 11.39
C HIS A 73 7.86 1.45 10.25
N ILE A 74 7.14 2.50 9.87
CA ILE A 74 6.19 2.52 8.76
C ILE A 74 6.83 2.05 7.45
N VAL A 75 8.08 2.45 7.18
CA VAL A 75 8.78 2.03 5.97
C VAL A 75 9.19 0.56 6.05
N ARG A 76 9.68 0.10 7.20
CA ARG A 76 10.01 -1.32 7.42
C ARG A 76 8.78 -2.21 7.29
N MET A 77 7.66 -1.81 7.88
CA MET A 77 6.37 -2.51 7.78
C MET A 77 5.99 -2.81 6.33
N GLY A 78 6.08 -1.82 5.44
CA GLY A 78 5.78 -2.02 4.04
C GLY A 78 6.69 -3.06 3.38
N PHE A 79 8.01 -2.85 3.45
CA PHE A 79 8.96 -3.73 2.76
C PHE A 79 9.02 -5.15 3.34
N LEU A 80 8.90 -5.30 4.67
CA LEU A 80 8.86 -6.61 5.31
C LEU A 80 7.56 -7.37 4.96
N ALA A 81 6.41 -6.68 4.91
CA ALA A 81 5.15 -7.30 4.49
C ALA A 81 5.20 -7.76 3.02
N GLU A 82 5.80 -6.97 2.14
CA GLU A 82 6.05 -7.38 0.75
C GLU A 82 6.95 -8.61 0.66
N ALA A 83 8.10 -8.57 1.36
CA ALA A 83 9.05 -9.66 1.35
C ALA A 83 8.43 -10.96 1.85
N LEU A 84 7.62 -10.89 2.91
CA LEU A 84 6.93 -12.07 3.45
C LEU A 84 5.86 -12.59 2.48
N ALA A 85 5.06 -11.70 1.90
CA ALA A 85 4.09 -12.09 0.88
C ALA A 85 4.75 -12.80 -0.32
N LEU A 86 5.89 -12.29 -0.80
CA LEU A 86 6.66 -12.91 -1.88
C LEU A 86 7.24 -14.26 -1.47
N ALA A 87 7.79 -14.38 -0.26
CA ALA A 87 8.31 -15.63 0.28
C ALA A 87 7.21 -16.71 0.40
N MET A 88 5.97 -16.29 0.65
CA MET A 88 4.78 -17.15 0.64
C MET A 88 4.24 -17.45 -0.77
N GLY A 89 4.94 -17.05 -1.84
CA GLY A 89 4.56 -17.30 -3.23
C GLY A 89 3.38 -16.47 -3.72
N GLN A 90 3.05 -15.35 -3.05
CA GLN A 90 1.98 -14.48 -3.49
C GLN A 90 2.33 -13.70 -4.75
N ASN A 91 1.31 -13.23 -5.46
CA ASN A 91 1.47 -12.45 -6.68
C ASN A 91 2.29 -11.17 -6.40
N PRO A 92 3.35 -10.86 -7.18
CA PRO A 92 4.18 -9.68 -6.96
C PRO A 92 3.43 -8.35 -6.99
N ALA A 93 2.37 -8.22 -7.80
CA ALA A 93 1.53 -7.03 -7.82
C ALA A 93 0.71 -6.87 -6.53
N TRP A 94 0.22 -7.98 -5.96
CA TRP A 94 -0.47 -7.94 -4.67
C TRP A 94 0.50 -7.68 -3.51
N ALA A 95 1.69 -8.29 -3.53
CA ALA A 95 2.73 -8.02 -2.55
C ALA A 95 3.17 -6.53 -2.55
N ARG A 96 3.33 -5.92 -3.75
CA ARG A 96 3.55 -4.48 -3.89
C ARG A 96 2.37 -3.65 -3.36
N LEU A 97 1.14 -4.09 -3.60
CA LEU A 97 -0.03 -3.42 -3.03
C LEU A 97 -0.03 -3.48 -1.50
N LEU A 98 0.37 -4.63 -0.93
CA LEU A 98 0.51 -4.82 0.51
C LEU A 98 1.63 -3.95 1.09
N ARG A 99 2.75 -3.77 0.37
CA ARG A 99 3.82 -2.82 0.74
C ARG A 99 3.29 -1.42 1.01
N MET A 100 2.40 -0.96 0.13
CA MET A 100 1.79 0.36 0.26
C MET A 100 0.68 0.38 1.32
N ALA A 101 0.01 -0.75 1.57
CA ALA A 101 -1.13 -0.85 2.48
C ALA A 101 -0.75 -1.03 3.96
N ALA A 102 0.19 -1.93 4.25
CA ALA A 102 0.64 -2.27 5.61
C ALA A 102 1.07 -1.06 6.47
N PRO A 103 1.75 -0.03 5.93
CA PRO A 103 2.14 1.15 6.69
C PRO A 103 0.96 1.98 7.24
N MET A 104 -0.26 1.74 6.76
CA MET A 104 -1.48 2.44 7.19
C MET A 104 -2.26 1.69 8.28
N HIS A 105 -1.76 0.56 8.80
CA HIS A 105 -2.48 -0.29 9.76
C HIS A 105 -2.96 0.48 11.00
N ASP A 106 -2.13 1.43 11.45
CA ASP A 106 -2.34 2.22 12.68
C ASP A 106 -2.84 3.65 12.46
N VAL A 107 -3.27 4.01 11.24
CA VAL A 107 -3.76 5.38 10.93
C VAL A 107 -4.92 5.82 11.84
N GLY A 108 -5.69 4.86 12.36
CA GLY A 108 -6.79 5.11 13.28
C GLY A 108 -6.36 5.60 14.67
N LYS A 109 -5.08 5.51 15.04
CA LYS A 109 -4.55 6.11 16.29
C LYS A 109 -4.77 7.63 16.34
N ILE A 110 -4.99 8.27 15.19
CA ILE A 110 -5.42 9.68 15.12
C ILE A 110 -6.70 9.93 15.93
N GLY A 111 -7.62 8.97 15.97
CA GLY A 111 -8.87 9.08 16.72
C GLY A 111 -8.76 8.71 18.21
N VAL A 112 -7.62 8.18 18.67
CA VAL A 112 -7.44 7.78 20.06
C VAL A 112 -7.12 8.99 20.94
N PRO A 113 -7.80 9.18 22.09
CA PRO A 113 -7.49 10.27 23.03
C PRO A 113 -6.07 10.17 23.59
N ASP A 114 -5.37 11.29 23.70
CA ASP A 114 -4.00 11.36 24.22
C ASP A 114 -3.86 10.76 25.63
N ALA A 115 -4.88 10.90 26.48
CA ALA A 115 -4.89 10.33 27.83
C ALA A 115 -4.83 8.80 27.85
N VAL A 116 -5.25 8.13 26.76
CA VAL A 116 -5.16 6.68 26.56
C VAL A 116 -3.90 6.35 25.76
N LEU A 117 -3.66 7.06 24.64
CA LEU A 117 -2.54 6.79 23.74
C LEU A 117 -1.18 6.95 24.44
N LYS A 118 -1.01 8.04 25.20
CA LYS A 118 0.26 8.40 25.85
C LYS A 118 0.29 8.04 27.34
N LYS A 119 -0.56 7.13 27.79
CA LYS A 119 -0.64 6.77 29.20
C LYS A 119 0.66 6.09 29.65
N PRO A 120 1.33 6.56 30.71
CA PRO A 120 2.46 5.84 31.28
C PRO A 120 1.97 4.60 32.03
N GLY A 121 2.45 3.42 31.62
CA GLY A 121 2.12 2.14 32.25
C GLY A 121 0.94 1.39 31.61
N PRO A 122 0.41 0.34 32.25
CA PRO A 122 -0.62 -0.50 31.66
C PRO A 122 -1.97 0.22 31.54
N LEU A 123 -2.68 -0.05 30.45
CA LEU A 123 -4.07 0.38 30.25
C LEU A 123 -5.02 -0.43 31.14
N THR A 124 -6.08 0.20 31.66
CA THR A 124 -7.23 -0.51 32.24
C THR A 124 -8.03 -1.22 31.15
N THR A 125 -9.00 -2.05 31.52
CA THR A 125 -9.88 -2.74 30.57
C THR A 125 -10.67 -1.75 29.70
N GLU A 126 -11.15 -0.66 30.29
CA GLU A 126 -11.91 0.40 29.61
C GLU A 126 -11.01 1.19 28.65
N GLU A 127 -9.82 1.56 29.11
CA GLU A 127 -8.83 2.26 28.27
C GLU A 127 -8.36 1.37 27.12
N ARG A 128 -8.16 0.07 27.36
CA ARG A 128 -7.84 -0.89 26.31
C ARG A 128 -8.98 -1.01 25.31
N THR A 129 -10.23 -0.97 25.75
CA THR A 129 -11.38 -0.92 24.84
C THR A 129 -11.34 0.32 23.95
N VAL A 130 -10.97 1.49 24.49
CA VAL A 130 -10.79 2.72 23.71
C VAL A 130 -9.61 2.60 22.75
N MET A 131 -8.47 2.08 23.19
CA MET A 131 -7.28 1.88 22.36
C MET A 131 -7.58 0.95 21.18
N ASN A 132 -8.25 -0.17 21.41
CA ASN A 132 -8.56 -1.17 20.38
C ASN A 132 -9.42 -0.61 19.24
N ARG A 133 -10.15 0.49 19.46
CA ARG A 133 -10.96 1.15 18.42
C ARG A 133 -10.13 1.76 17.29
N HIS A 134 -8.80 1.91 17.43
CA HIS A 134 -7.97 2.41 16.33
C HIS A 134 -8.11 1.55 15.07
N ALA A 135 -8.32 0.24 15.20
CA ALA A 135 -8.51 -0.65 14.06
C ALA A 135 -9.76 -0.25 13.24
N GLU A 136 -10.90 -0.05 13.93
CA GLU A 136 -12.15 0.38 13.30
C GLU A 136 -12.06 1.81 12.78
N MET A 137 -11.52 2.74 13.57
CA MET A 137 -11.34 4.14 13.16
C MET A 137 -10.41 4.27 11.95
N GLY A 138 -9.36 3.45 11.87
CA GLY A 138 -8.45 3.42 10.72
C GLY A 138 -9.18 2.98 9.46
N ALA A 139 -10.03 1.96 9.57
CA ALA A 139 -10.88 1.50 8.48
C ALA A 139 -11.89 2.56 8.03
N GLU A 140 -12.48 3.29 8.97
CA GLU A 140 -13.40 4.41 8.70
C GLU A 140 -12.69 5.57 7.99
N ILE A 141 -11.47 5.93 8.42
CA ILE A 141 -10.64 6.97 7.78
C ILE A 141 -10.28 6.59 6.34
N LEU A 142 -9.88 5.33 6.13
CA LEU A 142 -9.54 4.81 4.80
C LEU A 142 -10.79 4.66 3.90
N GLY A 143 -11.95 4.47 4.52
CA GLY A 143 -13.27 4.52 3.92
C GLY A 143 -13.59 3.34 2.99
N ALA A 144 -14.85 3.26 2.57
CA ALA A 144 -15.28 2.37 1.51
C ALA A 144 -14.84 2.93 0.15
N SER A 145 -13.59 2.65 -0.22
CA SER A 145 -13.02 3.10 -1.49
C SER A 145 -13.11 2.02 -2.57
N ASP A 146 -13.25 2.43 -3.83
CA ASP A 146 -13.05 1.55 -4.99
C ASP A 146 -11.57 1.42 -5.38
N VAL A 147 -10.69 2.22 -4.78
CA VAL A 147 -9.24 2.15 -5.02
C VAL A 147 -8.68 0.89 -4.34
N PRO A 148 -8.05 -0.04 -5.08
CA PRO A 148 -7.56 -1.30 -4.52
C PRO A 148 -6.63 -1.14 -3.31
N LEU A 149 -5.79 -0.11 -3.33
CA LEU A 149 -4.89 0.21 -2.22
C LEU A 149 -5.67 0.48 -0.92
N PHE A 150 -6.69 1.34 -0.97
CA PHE A 150 -7.44 1.72 0.23
C PHE A 150 -8.34 0.59 0.72
N ARG A 151 -8.85 -0.25 -0.19
CA ARG A 151 -9.54 -1.49 0.22
C ARG A 151 -8.62 -2.41 1.01
N LEU A 152 -7.40 -2.64 0.49
CA LEU A 152 -6.42 -3.48 1.16
C LEU A 152 -5.94 -2.86 2.48
N ALA A 153 -5.71 -1.55 2.51
CA ALA A 153 -5.30 -0.85 3.73
C ALA A 153 -6.40 -0.89 4.81
N SER A 154 -7.67 -0.70 4.43
CA SER A 154 -8.82 -0.82 5.34
C SER A 154 -8.96 -2.25 5.86
N GLU A 155 -8.76 -3.25 4.99
CA GLU A 155 -8.72 -4.67 5.38
C GLU A 155 -7.62 -4.93 6.42
N VAL A 156 -6.40 -4.42 6.19
CA VAL A 156 -5.27 -4.52 7.13
C VAL A 156 -5.59 -3.84 8.47
N ALA A 157 -6.08 -2.61 8.45
CA ALA A 157 -6.44 -1.87 9.67
C ALA A 157 -7.45 -2.67 10.52
N LEU A 158 -8.45 -3.31 9.90
CA LEU A 158 -9.45 -4.13 10.58
C LEU A 158 -8.98 -5.52 11.02
N SER A 159 -7.79 -5.97 10.63
CA SER A 159 -7.41 -7.38 10.82
C SER A 159 -6.02 -7.63 11.37
N HIS A 160 -5.13 -6.63 11.44
CA HIS A 160 -3.77 -6.81 11.95
C HIS A 160 -3.69 -7.15 13.45
N HIS A 161 -4.75 -6.93 14.22
CA HIS A 161 -4.89 -7.36 15.61
C HIS A 161 -5.88 -8.51 15.83
N GLU A 162 -6.42 -9.07 14.75
CA GLU A 162 -7.12 -10.34 14.84
C GLU A 162 -6.12 -11.45 15.14
N ARG A 163 -6.55 -12.43 15.93
CA ARG A 163 -5.68 -13.52 16.39
C ARG A 163 -6.17 -14.82 15.82
N TRP A 164 -5.25 -15.68 15.44
CA TRP A 164 -5.57 -16.99 14.85
C TRP A 164 -6.55 -17.80 15.72
N ASP A 165 -6.45 -17.68 17.05
CA ASP A 165 -7.32 -18.32 18.05
C ASP A 165 -8.71 -17.65 18.23
N GLY A 166 -8.99 -16.54 17.55
CA GLY A 166 -10.25 -15.80 17.64
C GLY A 166 -10.37 -14.87 18.85
N GLN A 167 -9.34 -14.74 19.68
CA GLN A 167 -9.35 -13.83 20.83
C GLN A 167 -8.87 -12.41 20.48
N GLY A 168 -8.80 -12.11 19.18
CA GLY A 168 -8.38 -10.81 18.65
C GLY A 168 -9.49 -9.78 18.64
N TYR A 169 -9.20 -8.64 18.02
CA TYR A 169 -10.14 -7.53 17.84
C TYR A 169 -9.93 -6.90 16.46
N PRO A 170 -10.91 -6.14 15.94
CA PRO A 170 -12.19 -5.75 16.55
C PRO A 170 -13.32 -6.78 16.40
N ARG A 171 -13.23 -7.73 15.46
CA ARG A 171 -14.34 -8.64 15.12
C ARG A 171 -14.23 -10.01 15.80
N GLY A 172 -13.05 -10.39 16.31
CA GLY A 172 -12.83 -11.68 16.96
C GLY A 172 -12.96 -12.84 15.97
N VAL A 173 -12.53 -12.64 14.72
CA VAL A 173 -12.54 -13.69 13.70
C VAL A 173 -11.29 -14.55 13.83
N SER A 174 -11.39 -15.84 13.48
CA SER A 174 -10.33 -16.82 13.69
C SER A 174 -9.91 -17.51 12.40
N GLY A 175 -8.71 -18.11 12.43
CA GLY A 175 -8.18 -18.89 11.32
C GLY A 175 -8.17 -18.12 10.00
N THR A 176 -8.63 -18.78 8.93
CA THR A 176 -8.67 -18.22 7.59
C THR A 176 -9.80 -17.21 7.35
N ALA A 177 -10.67 -16.97 8.34
CA ALA A 177 -11.61 -15.85 8.29
C ALA A 177 -10.89 -14.50 8.45
N ILE A 178 -9.68 -14.52 9.02
CA ILE A 178 -8.77 -13.38 9.01
C ILE A 178 -8.19 -13.26 7.59
N PRO A 179 -8.31 -12.10 6.92
CA PRO A 179 -7.66 -11.87 5.63
C PRO A 179 -6.16 -12.15 5.68
N LEU A 180 -5.59 -12.65 4.57
CA LEU A 180 -4.16 -12.96 4.52
C LEU A 180 -3.29 -11.72 4.76
N SER A 181 -3.75 -10.56 4.26
CA SER A 181 -3.12 -9.25 4.49
C SER A 181 -2.94 -8.96 5.99
N GLY A 182 -4.02 -9.10 6.78
CA GLY A 182 -3.98 -8.97 8.24
C GLY A 182 -3.06 -9.95 8.92
N ARG A 183 -3.10 -11.23 8.50
CA ARG A 183 -2.23 -12.28 9.07
C ARG A 183 -0.75 -12.01 8.83
N ILE A 184 -0.39 -11.53 7.63
CA ILE A 184 0.98 -11.12 7.29
C ILE A 184 1.40 -9.92 8.13
N VAL A 185 0.57 -8.87 8.16
CA VAL A 185 0.89 -7.64 8.89
C VAL A 185 1.01 -7.88 10.39
N ALA A 186 0.17 -8.74 10.98
CA ALA A 186 0.26 -9.11 12.40
C ALA A 186 1.62 -9.72 12.77
N VAL A 187 2.18 -10.60 11.93
CA VAL A 187 3.49 -11.22 12.15
C VAL A 187 4.61 -10.18 12.01
N VAL A 188 4.55 -9.36 10.95
CA VAL A 188 5.56 -8.34 10.69
C VAL A 188 5.57 -7.27 11.78
N ASP A 189 4.40 -6.76 12.16
CA ASP A 189 4.26 -5.76 13.23
C ASP A 189 4.79 -6.29 14.56
N TYR A 190 4.41 -7.52 14.92
CA TYR A 190 4.90 -8.14 16.14
C TYR A 190 6.43 -8.24 16.18
N PHE A 191 7.05 -8.73 15.11
CA PHE A 191 8.51 -8.85 15.04
C PHE A 191 9.21 -7.48 15.06
N ASP A 192 8.75 -6.53 14.23
CA ASP A 192 9.38 -5.22 14.11
C ASP A 192 9.24 -4.41 15.42
N ALA A 193 8.06 -4.43 16.03
CA ALA A 193 7.81 -3.79 17.32
C ALA A 193 8.69 -4.38 18.44
N LEU A 194 8.98 -5.69 18.42
CA LEU A 194 9.85 -6.32 19.41
C LEU A 194 11.34 -5.98 19.22
N THR A 195 11.79 -5.87 17.97
CA THR A 195 13.22 -5.73 17.60
C THR A 195 13.66 -4.28 17.38
N MET A 196 12.81 -3.31 17.71
CA MET A 196 13.18 -1.90 17.72
C MET A 196 13.12 -1.29 19.12
N ASP A 197 13.94 -0.26 19.31
CA ASP A 197 13.91 0.57 20.52
C ASP A 197 12.60 1.34 20.59
N ARG A 198 11.95 1.30 21.74
CA ARG A 198 10.84 2.17 22.12
C ARG A 198 11.31 3.06 23.26
N CYS A 199 10.70 4.22 23.44
CA CYS A 199 11.05 5.16 24.51
C CYS A 199 11.02 4.53 25.92
N TYR A 200 10.18 3.49 26.11
CA TYR A 200 9.99 2.77 27.38
C TYR A 200 10.66 1.38 27.43
N ARG A 201 11.27 0.90 26.34
CA ARG A 201 11.84 -0.46 26.28
C ARG A 201 12.91 -0.59 25.19
N PRO A 202 14.11 -1.12 25.51
CA PRO A 202 15.11 -1.40 24.47
C PRO A 202 14.64 -2.52 23.52
N ALA A 203 15.20 -2.52 22.31
CA ALA A 203 15.03 -3.60 21.35
C ALA A 203 15.39 -4.95 21.99
N ILE A 204 14.57 -5.97 21.71
CA ILE A 204 14.89 -7.36 22.06
C ILE A 204 15.75 -7.95 20.94
N ALA A 205 16.69 -8.82 21.32
CA ALA A 205 17.53 -9.53 20.37
C ALA A 205 16.70 -10.41 19.41
N ASP A 206 17.12 -10.47 18.16
CA ASP A 206 16.39 -11.13 17.08
C ASP A 206 16.04 -12.59 17.39
N ASP A 207 17.01 -13.39 17.85
CA ASP A 207 16.80 -14.79 18.24
C ASP A 207 15.68 -14.94 19.29
N THR A 208 15.58 -13.97 20.21
CA THR A 208 14.54 -13.96 21.23
C THR A 208 13.19 -13.59 20.62
N ALA A 209 13.13 -12.60 19.72
CA ALA A 209 11.90 -12.24 19.02
C ALA A 209 11.39 -13.39 18.12
N LEU A 210 12.28 -14.10 17.44
CA LEU A 210 11.95 -15.27 16.62
C LEU A 210 11.44 -16.43 17.49
N ALA A 211 12.07 -16.71 18.62
CA ALA A 211 11.59 -17.71 19.57
C ALA A 211 10.22 -17.35 20.17
N MET A 212 9.96 -16.06 20.39
CA MET A 212 8.64 -15.57 20.81
C MET A 212 7.59 -15.76 19.71
N LEU A 213 7.92 -15.42 18.47
CA LEU A 213 7.05 -15.65 17.31
C LEU A 213 6.69 -17.13 17.15
N GLU A 214 7.68 -18.02 17.26
CA GLU A 214 7.47 -19.48 17.15
C GLU A 214 6.54 -20.01 18.25
N ARG A 215 6.69 -19.55 19.49
CA ARG A 215 5.81 -19.93 20.61
C ARG A 215 4.36 -19.53 20.40
N GLU A 216 4.13 -18.46 19.63
CA GLU A 216 2.81 -17.90 19.37
C GLU A 216 2.16 -18.44 18.08
N ARG A 217 2.88 -19.30 17.36
CA ARG A 217 2.40 -20.01 16.17
C ARG A 217 1.14 -20.82 16.48
N GLY A 218 0.08 -20.63 15.69
CA GLY A 218 -1.19 -21.33 15.85
C GLY A 218 -2.07 -20.80 16.98
N ARG A 219 -1.62 -19.75 17.69
CA ARG A 219 -2.41 -19.05 18.72
C ARG A 219 -2.64 -17.59 18.34
N LEU A 220 -1.58 -16.78 18.30
CA LEU A 220 -1.65 -15.41 17.77
C LEU A 220 -1.64 -15.44 16.26
N PHE A 221 -0.70 -16.20 15.71
CA PHE A 221 -0.33 -16.10 14.32
C PHE A 221 -0.77 -17.33 13.55
N ASP A 222 -1.13 -17.11 12.28
CA ASP A 222 -1.30 -18.19 11.33
C ASP A 222 -0.02 -19.03 11.26
N PRO A 223 -0.10 -20.36 11.47
CA PRO A 223 1.05 -21.24 11.34
C PRO A 223 1.81 -21.07 10.03
N ALA A 224 1.12 -20.96 8.90
CA ALA A 224 1.76 -20.87 7.59
C ALA A 224 2.52 -19.54 7.40
N VAL A 225 1.99 -18.44 7.96
CA VAL A 225 2.65 -17.13 7.89
C VAL A 225 3.87 -17.09 8.83
N ALA A 226 3.72 -17.59 10.06
CA ALA A 226 4.81 -17.64 11.02
C ALA A 226 5.95 -18.55 10.52
N ASP A 227 5.63 -19.74 10.00
CA ASP A 227 6.62 -20.66 9.44
C ASP A 227 7.34 -20.04 8.22
N ALA A 228 6.62 -19.33 7.35
CA ALA A 228 7.23 -18.62 6.23
C ALA A 228 8.18 -17.51 6.69
N PHE A 229 7.82 -16.76 7.74
CA PHE A 229 8.68 -15.73 8.32
C PHE A 229 9.94 -16.35 8.93
N LEU A 230 9.80 -17.39 9.75
CA LEU A 230 10.91 -18.10 10.39
C LEU A 230 11.86 -18.71 9.36
N ALA A 231 11.32 -19.31 8.28
CA ALA A 231 12.12 -19.89 7.20
C ALA A 231 12.93 -18.85 6.40
N HIS A 232 12.54 -17.57 6.45
CA HIS A 232 13.20 -16.47 5.73
C HIS A 232 13.74 -15.39 6.70
N ALA A 233 13.90 -15.71 7.98
CA ALA A 233 14.21 -14.74 9.03
C ALA A 233 15.50 -13.96 8.73
N ASP A 234 16.56 -14.63 8.28
CA ASP A 234 17.82 -13.99 7.89
C ASP A 234 17.63 -12.91 6.82
N GLY A 235 16.78 -13.20 5.82
CA GLY A 235 16.45 -12.25 4.77
C GLY A 235 15.63 -11.07 5.28
N MET A 236 14.70 -11.31 6.22
CA MET A 236 13.89 -10.27 6.85
C MET A 236 14.75 -9.35 7.72
N MET A 237 15.63 -9.91 8.55
CA MET A 237 16.57 -9.16 9.40
C MET A 237 17.52 -8.32 8.54
N ALA A 238 18.13 -8.92 7.52
CA ALA A 238 19.00 -8.18 6.62
C ALA A 238 18.27 -7.05 5.87
N LEU A 239 17.00 -7.24 5.51
CA LEU A 239 16.17 -6.19 4.91
C LEU A 239 15.86 -5.07 5.89
N ARG A 240 15.44 -5.41 7.12
CA ARG A 240 15.20 -4.47 8.21
C ARG A 240 16.44 -3.60 8.47
N ASP A 241 17.61 -4.24 8.57
CA ASP A 241 18.87 -3.56 8.89
C ASP A 241 19.30 -2.62 7.77
N ARG A 242 19.18 -3.04 6.49
CA ARG A 242 19.42 -2.15 5.35
C ARG A 242 18.50 -0.93 5.36
N ILE A 243 17.23 -1.09 5.75
CA ILE A 243 16.29 0.04 5.85
C ILE A 243 16.71 0.97 7.00
N ASN A 244 17.12 0.42 8.14
CA ASN A 244 17.62 1.20 9.29
C ASN A 244 18.86 2.02 8.95
N GLU A 245 19.79 1.43 8.19
CA GLU A 245 21.02 2.09 7.74
C GLU A 245 20.73 3.19 6.72
N ARG A 246 19.95 2.89 5.68
CA ARG A 246 19.70 3.83 4.57
C ARG A 246 18.68 4.91 4.93
N ARG A 247 17.80 4.65 5.89
CA ARG A 247 16.68 5.52 6.29
C ARG A 247 15.92 6.08 5.07
N PRO A 248 15.44 5.21 4.17
CA PRO A 248 14.73 5.66 2.98
C PRO A 248 13.54 6.52 3.36
N GLN A 249 13.25 7.51 2.52
CA GLN A 249 12.04 8.30 2.70
C GLN A 249 10.81 7.44 2.42
N PHE A 250 9.68 7.80 3.02
CA PHE A 250 8.41 7.08 2.83
C PHE A 250 8.00 6.98 1.34
N SER A 251 8.45 7.90 0.48
CA SER A 251 8.21 7.85 -0.97
C SER A 251 8.73 6.58 -1.63
N ALA A 252 9.76 5.94 -1.05
CA ALA A 252 10.29 4.66 -1.51
C ALA A 252 9.24 3.54 -1.49
N LEU A 253 8.20 3.65 -0.64
CA LEU A 253 7.06 2.72 -0.61
C LEU A 253 6.20 2.78 -1.88
N LEU A 254 6.32 3.85 -2.67
CA LEU A 254 5.55 4.07 -3.90
C LEU A 254 6.32 3.73 -5.18
N GLU A 255 7.63 3.53 -5.06
CA GLU A 255 8.50 3.23 -6.20
C GLU A 255 8.38 1.74 -6.60
N ASP A 256 8.49 1.45 -7.89
CA ASP A 256 8.42 0.07 -8.43
C ASP A 256 9.73 -0.72 -8.21
N GLU A 257 10.74 -0.11 -7.57
CA GLU A 257 12.04 -0.74 -7.35
C GLU A 257 11.97 -1.80 -6.25
N SER A 258 12.30 -3.03 -6.63
CA SER A 258 12.47 -4.16 -5.72
C SER A 258 13.57 -3.85 -4.69
N PRO A 259 13.46 -4.29 -3.42
CA PRO A 259 14.49 -4.06 -2.40
C PRO A 259 15.89 -4.62 -2.74
N THR A 260 16.00 -5.46 -3.78
CA THR A 260 17.27 -5.91 -4.39
C THR A 260 18.00 -4.85 -5.21
N HIS A 261 17.34 -3.75 -5.59
CA HIS A 261 17.86 -2.72 -6.48
C HIS A 261 17.98 -1.33 -5.84
N LEU A 262 17.88 -1.21 -4.52
CA LEU A 262 18.31 0.02 -3.85
C LEU A 262 19.82 0.18 -4.11
N HIS A 263 20.14 0.97 -5.13
CA HIS A 263 21.42 0.98 -5.83
C HIS A 263 22.60 1.32 -4.90
N ALA A 264 23.77 0.82 -5.34
CA ALA A 264 25.09 0.93 -4.73
C ALA A 264 25.60 2.38 -4.63
#